data_AF-A0A2E7EKA5-F1
#
_entry.id   AF-A0A2E7EKA5-F1
#
_cell.length_a   1.000
_cell.length_b   1.000
_cell.length_c   1.000
_cell.angle_alpha   90.00
_cell.angle_beta   90.00
_cell.angle_gamma   90.00
#
_symmetry.space_group_name_H-M   'P 1'
#
loop_
_entity.id
_entity.type
_entity.pdbx_description
1 polymer ?
#
loop_
_entity_poly.entity_id
_entity_poly.type
_entity_poly.pdbx_seq_one_letter_code
_entity_poly.pdbx_strand_id
1 'polypeptide(L)'
;MTAESQPPTSNAPNSNAPNSNAPNSNAPNSNPSSSDQSSSDQSASPETLSWEGDTAGYLRMIDQTQLPRDLVYLDCRSIESVWEAIKSLRVRGAPAIGIAAAYGVCIGAQGPTEDESAFWERLHGAMDYLATSRPTAVNLFWALDRMRHRAERHRGDSIAQIRKVLLQEAQEIHREDRQTCHAIGMHGAELLAENSGVLTHCNAGGLATAEYGTALSVFFTAQDQGKQLHVFVDETRPLLQGSRLTAWELLQRGIPSTLICDSMAAQVMREGRVQAVITGADRIAANGDAANKIGTYSVAVLARAHQIPFYVAAPRSTFDLSLDSGDDIPIEQRAAEEITHGFGHPTAPAGVDVYNPAFDVTPASLIDGIITEFGVILPVTRDRIQAVLETNVSHSKGE
;
A
#
# COMPACT_ATOMS: atom_id res chain seq x y z
N MET A 1 49.02 -58.89 -5.06
CA MET A 1 48.42 -58.74 -6.41
C MET A 1 48.49 -57.27 -6.73
N THR A 2 49.49 -56.94 -7.55
CA THR A 2 49.97 -55.64 -8.06
C THR A 2 48.90 -54.96 -8.92
N ALA A 3 48.56 -53.66 -8.76
CA ALA A 3 49.29 -52.42 -9.06
C ALA A 3 49.16 -51.94 -10.54
N GLU A 4 48.92 -50.62 -10.69
CA GLU A 4 49.29 -49.74 -11.83
C GLU A 4 48.46 -49.84 -13.15
N SER A 5 48.26 -48.83 -14.01
CA SER A 5 48.69 -47.42 -14.16
C SER A 5 48.05 -46.84 -15.45
N GLN A 6 47.78 -45.52 -15.52
CA GLN A 6 47.63 -44.72 -16.76
C GLN A 6 49.03 -44.39 -17.38
N PRO A 7 49.21 -43.57 -18.46
CA PRO A 7 48.59 -43.37 -19.80
C PRO A 7 49.74 -43.34 -20.89
N PRO A 8 49.93 -42.35 -21.82
CA PRO A 8 49.13 -41.70 -22.90
C PRO A 8 49.78 -41.86 -24.31
N THR A 9 49.18 -41.33 -25.41
CA THR A 9 49.97 -40.87 -26.58
C THR A 9 49.30 -39.77 -27.40
N SER A 10 50.08 -38.73 -27.69
CA SER A 10 49.88 -37.60 -28.60
C SER A 10 50.02 -37.97 -30.08
N ASN A 11 49.51 -37.11 -30.98
CA ASN A 11 50.34 -36.41 -32.00
C ASN A 11 49.48 -35.58 -32.98
N ALA A 12 49.84 -34.30 -33.12
CA ALA A 12 49.63 -33.49 -34.34
C ALA A 12 50.78 -33.79 -35.34
N PRO A 13 50.75 -33.37 -36.63
CA PRO A 13 51.10 -31.96 -36.95
C PRO A 13 50.54 -31.35 -38.29
N ASN A 14 50.59 -30.01 -38.34
CA ASN A 14 50.89 -29.09 -39.47
C ASN A 14 50.26 -29.25 -40.88
N SER A 15 49.65 -28.19 -41.42
CA SER A 15 50.36 -27.14 -42.22
C SER A 15 49.43 -26.30 -43.14
N ASN A 16 49.84 -25.03 -43.30
CA ASN A 16 49.71 -24.12 -44.46
C ASN A 16 48.42 -23.32 -44.73
N ALA A 17 48.56 -22.00 -44.52
CA ALA A 17 47.90 -20.91 -45.23
C ALA A 17 48.38 -20.83 -46.71
N PRO A 18 47.73 -20.05 -47.62
CA PRO A 18 47.96 -18.60 -47.65
C PRO A 18 46.78 -17.69 -48.06
N ASN A 19 46.73 -16.52 -47.42
CA ASN A 19 46.62 -15.15 -47.94
C ASN A 19 45.85 -14.85 -49.26
N SER A 20 44.87 -13.93 -49.22
CA SER A 20 44.76 -12.83 -50.19
C SER A 20 43.78 -11.70 -49.79
N ASN A 21 44.36 -10.50 -49.68
CA ASN A 21 43.90 -9.17 -50.11
C ASN A 21 42.49 -8.63 -49.77
N ALA A 22 42.51 -7.57 -48.94
CA ALA A 22 41.52 -6.48 -48.85
C ALA A 22 41.59 -5.56 -50.11
N PRO A 23 40.86 -4.40 -50.23
CA PRO A 23 39.89 -3.77 -49.31
C PRO A 23 38.64 -3.15 -50.00
N ASN A 24 37.84 -2.42 -49.21
CA ASN A 24 37.27 -1.08 -49.49
C ASN A 24 35.73 -0.96 -49.47
N SER A 25 35.18 -0.24 -48.49
CA SER A 25 34.50 1.06 -48.70
C SER A 25 33.70 1.49 -47.44
N ASN A 26 34.12 2.61 -46.88
CA ASN A 26 33.34 3.44 -45.94
C ASN A 26 32.24 4.17 -46.71
N ALA A 27 31.03 4.18 -46.17
CA ALA A 27 30.00 5.16 -46.53
C ALA A 27 29.31 5.68 -45.24
N PRO A 28 29.09 6.99 -45.13
CA PRO A 28 28.60 7.64 -43.91
C PRO A 28 27.07 7.63 -43.88
N ASN A 29 26.47 7.43 -42.71
CA ASN A 29 25.03 7.66 -42.54
C ASN A 29 24.79 8.96 -41.76
N SER A 30 24.17 9.89 -42.47
CA SER A 30 23.73 11.22 -42.05
C SER A 30 22.57 11.14 -41.06
N ASN A 31 22.74 11.73 -39.87
CA ASN A 31 21.63 12.07 -38.98
C ASN A 31 21.04 13.43 -39.41
N PRO A 32 19.73 13.55 -39.69
CA PRO A 32 19.07 14.83 -39.67
C PRO A 32 18.66 15.15 -38.22
N SER A 33 19.20 16.26 -37.73
CA SER A 33 18.68 17.00 -36.58
C SER A 33 17.18 17.27 -36.75
N SER A 34 16.35 16.70 -35.88
CA SER A 34 15.00 17.20 -35.63
C SER A 34 14.99 17.84 -34.25
N SER A 35 14.48 19.05 -34.25
CA SER A 35 14.36 19.99 -33.15
C SER A 35 13.65 19.39 -31.95
N ASP A 36 14.33 19.45 -30.81
CA ASP A 36 13.83 19.20 -29.47
C ASP A 36 12.75 20.24 -29.14
N GLN A 37 11.50 19.79 -29.17
CA GLN A 37 10.38 20.41 -28.46
C GLN A 37 9.59 19.27 -27.80
N SER A 38 10.14 18.71 -26.73
CA SER A 38 9.34 18.02 -25.72
C SER A 38 9.24 18.94 -24.51
N SER A 39 8.18 19.74 -24.51
CA SER A 39 7.69 20.40 -23.31
C SER A 39 7.36 19.32 -22.28
N SER A 40 7.95 19.50 -21.11
CA SER A 40 7.67 18.81 -19.86
C SER A 40 6.18 18.58 -19.64
N ASP A 41 5.72 17.35 -19.87
CA ASP A 41 4.54 16.84 -19.20
C ASP A 41 5.08 15.96 -18.06
N GLN A 42 5.35 16.59 -16.91
CA GLN A 42 5.53 15.84 -15.67
C GLN A 42 4.16 15.21 -15.39
N SER A 43 3.91 14.01 -15.92
CA SER A 43 2.62 13.34 -15.77
C SER A 43 2.37 13.20 -14.27
N ALA A 44 1.33 13.88 -13.77
CA ALA A 44 0.88 13.71 -12.40
C ALA A 44 0.73 12.22 -12.11
N SER A 45 1.22 11.77 -10.95
CA SER A 45 1.07 10.37 -10.54
C SER A 45 -0.42 10.02 -10.54
N PRO A 46 -0.80 8.84 -11.05
CA PRO A 46 -2.21 8.48 -11.21
C PRO A 46 -2.92 8.45 -9.85
N GLU A 47 -4.08 9.10 -9.76
CA GLU A 47 -4.88 9.15 -8.52
C GLU A 47 -5.60 7.81 -8.28
N THR A 48 -5.45 7.26 -7.08
CA THR A 48 -6.10 6.01 -6.68
C THR A 48 -7.63 6.10 -6.73
N LEU A 49 -8.18 7.22 -6.30
CA LEU A 49 -9.62 7.50 -6.14
C LEU A 49 -9.87 8.97 -6.52
N SER A 50 -10.94 9.26 -7.27
CA SER A 50 -11.42 10.62 -7.53
C SER A 50 -12.95 10.66 -7.57
N TRP A 51 -13.53 11.79 -7.17
CA TRP A 51 -14.97 12.03 -7.37
C TRP A 51 -15.19 12.89 -8.60
N GLU A 52 -15.98 12.38 -9.54
CA GLU A 52 -16.25 13.02 -10.82
C GLU A 52 -17.64 13.66 -10.81
N GLY A 53 -17.71 14.99 -10.82
CA GLY A 53 -18.95 15.77 -10.88
C GLY A 53 -19.41 16.32 -9.53
N ASP A 54 -20.71 16.64 -9.45
CA ASP A 54 -21.34 17.21 -8.25
C ASP A 54 -22.04 16.11 -7.42
N THR A 55 -23.13 16.44 -6.71
CA THR A 55 -23.92 15.48 -5.94
C THR A 55 -24.53 14.35 -6.79
N ALA A 56 -24.66 14.53 -8.11
CA ALA A 56 -25.08 13.49 -9.07
C ALA A 56 -23.87 12.83 -9.79
N GLY A 57 -22.66 13.08 -9.29
CA GLY A 57 -21.41 12.52 -9.79
C GLY A 57 -21.22 11.03 -9.46
N TYR A 58 -19.98 10.57 -9.65
CA TYR A 58 -19.61 9.16 -9.44
C TYR A 58 -18.18 9.04 -8.94
N LEU A 59 -17.87 7.87 -8.36
CA LEU A 59 -16.52 7.55 -7.89
C LEU A 59 -15.73 6.91 -9.02
N ARG A 60 -14.59 7.47 -9.39
CA ARG A 60 -13.59 6.84 -10.25
C ARG A 60 -12.45 6.29 -9.40
N MET A 61 -11.96 5.10 -9.72
CA MET A 61 -10.84 4.49 -8.99
C MET A 61 -9.98 3.60 -9.89
N ILE A 62 -8.71 3.42 -9.53
CA ILE A 62 -7.84 2.44 -10.18
C ILE A 62 -8.31 1.02 -9.84
N ASP A 63 -8.41 0.14 -10.84
CA ASP A 63 -8.56 -1.30 -10.61
C ASP A 63 -7.21 -1.93 -10.25
N GLN A 64 -6.94 -2.03 -8.95
CA GLN A 64 -5.68 -2.59 -8.46
C GLN A 64 -5.51 -4.09 -8.77
N THR A 65 -6.55 -4.80 -9.23
CA THR A 65 -6.42 -6.19 -9.66
C THR A 65 -5.73 -6.32 -11.02
N GLN A 66 -5.76 -5.26 -11.84
CA GLN A 66 -5.15 -5.24 -13.17
C GLN A 66 -3.67 -4.86 -13.15
N LEU A 67 -3.21 -4.22 -12.06
CA LEU A 67 -1.80 -3.92 -11.84
C LEU A 67 -0.98 -5.20 -11.60
N PRO A 68 0.28 -5.24 -12.07
CA PRO A 68 1.05 -4.15 -12.69
C PRO A 68 0.90 -4.07 -14.22
N ARG A 69 0.07 -4.95 -14.82
CA ARG A 69 0.00 -5.12 -16.27
C ARG A 69 -0.65 -3.93 -16.95
N ASP A 70 -1.82 -3.55 -16.47
CA ASP A 70 -2.65 -2.51 -17.08
C ASP A 70 -3.13 -1.53 -16.00
N LEU A 71 -2.97 -0.22 -16.26
CA LEU A 71 -3.57 0.83 -15.45
C LEU A 71 -4.99 1.09 -15.99
N VAL A 72 -5.99 0.52 -15.32
CA VAL A 72 -7.41 0.62 -15.70
C VAL A 72 -8.17 1.37 -14.62
N TYR A 73 -9.08 2.25 -15.03
CA TYR A 73 -9.99 2.95 -14.13
C TYR A 73 -11.41 2.38 -14.20
N LEU A 74 -12.09 2.38 -13.06
CA LEU A 74 -13.48 1.96 -12.88
C LEU A 74 -14.33 3.17 -12.50
N ASP A 75 -15.39 3.41 -13.26
CA ASP A 75 -16.40 4.41 -12.93
C ASP A 75 -17.54 3.74 -12.15
N CYS A 76 -17.50 3.87 -10.82
CA CYS A 76 -18.51 3.33 -9.92
C CYS A 76 -19.70 4.30 -9.81
N ARG A 77 -20.80 3.94 -10.48
CA ARG A 77 -22.04 4.74 -10.54
C ARG A 77 -23.18 4.18 -9.69
N SER A 78 -22.96 3.06 -9.00
CA SER A 78 -23.95 2.44 -8.12
C SER A 78 -23.31 1.95 -6.83
N ILE A 79 -24.10 1.79 -5.77
CA ILE A 79 -23.59 1.28 -4.49
C ILE A 79 -23.05 -0.16 -4.63
N GLU A 80 -23.61 -0.95 -5.53
CA GLU A 80 -23.17 -2.32 -5.84
C GLU A 80 -21.79 -2.33 -6.49
N SER A 81 -21.50 -1.36 -7.37
CA SER A 81 -20.17 -1.23 -7.98
C SER A 81 -19.10 -0.88 -6.95
N VAL A 82 -19.40 0.01 -6.00
CA VAL A 82 -18.47 0.35 -4.90
C VAL A 82 -18.29 -0.85 -3.97
N TRP A 83 -19.39 -1.51 -3.59
CA TRP A 83 -19.37 -2.70 -2.75
C TRP A 83 -18.52 -3.82 -3.37
N GLU A 84 -18.72 -4.10 -4.66
CA GLU A 84 -17.95 -5.12 -5.38
C GLU A 84 -16.47 -4.74 -5.43
N ALA A 85 -16.14 -3.49 -5.76
CA ALA A 85 -14.76 -3.04 -5.83
C ALA A 85 -14.01 -3.21 -4.50
N ILE A 86 -14.68 -2.94 -3.36
CA ILE A 86 -14.12 -3.17 -2.02
C ILE A 86 -13.99 -4.69 -1.75
N LYS A 87 -15.02 -5.47 -2.08
CA LYS A 87 -15.08 -6.91 -1.80
C LYS A 87 -14.03 -7.71 -2.58
N SER A 88 -13.86 -7.41 -3.86
CA SER A 88 -12.95 -8.10 -4.79
C SER A 88 -11.54 -7.52 -4.80
N LEU A 89 -11.24 -6.57 -3.91
CA LEU A 89 -9.93 -5.93 -3.75
C LEU A 89 -9.48 -5.12 -4.98
N ARG A 90 -10.42 -4.59 -5.77
CA ARG A 90 -10.13 -3.58 -6.80
C ARG A 90 -9.69 -2.28 -6.15
N VAL A 91 -10.31 -1.93 -5.03
CA VAL A 91 -9.77 -0.97 -4.05
C VAL A 91 -9.39 -1.69 -2.77
N ARG A 92 -8.20 -1.39 -2.25
CA ARG A 92 -7.67 -1.98 -1.02
C ARG A 92 -6.79 -0.95 -0.30
N GLY A 93 -6.42 -1.28 0.94
CA GLY A 93 -5.79 -0.35 1.87
C GLY A 93 -6.84 0.25 2.79
N ALA A 94 -6.56 0.26 4.08
CA ALA A 94 -7.52 0.68 5.10
C ALA A 94 -8.10 2.08 4.80
N PRO A 95 -7.28 3.10 4.52
CA PRO A 95 -7.81 4.43 4.21
C PRO A 95 -8.58 4.50 2.88
N ALA A 96 -8.05 3.93 1.79
CA ALA A 96 -8.73 3.92 0.48
C ALA A 96 -10.11 3.24 0.53
N ILE A 97 -10.27 2.18 1.33
CA ILE A 97 -11.58 1.53 1.54
C ILE A 97 -12.55 2.48 2.24
N GLY A 98 -12.11 3.21 3.27
CA GLY A 98 -12.93 4.19 3.97
C GLY A 98 -13.39 5.33 3.04
N ILE A 99 -12.48 5.87 2.24
CA ILE A 99 -12.78 6.91 1.25
C ILE A 99 -13.78 6.40 0.21
N ALA A 100 -13.54 5.21 -0.37
CA ALA A 100 -14.44 4.60 -1.34
C ALA A 100 -15.85 4.39 -0.75
N ALA A 101 -15.94 3.93 0.50
CA ALA A 101 -17.22 3.76 1.19
C ALA A 101 -17.94 5.09 1.44
N ALA A 102 -17.23 6.15 1.83
CA ALA A 102 -17.80 7.49 2.00
C ALA A 102 -18.41 8.00 0.68
N TYR A 103 -17.69 7.88 -0.44
CA TYR A 103 -18.24 8.19 -1.76
C TYR A 103 -19.38 7.25 -2.18
N GLY A 104 -19.34 5.97 -1.76
CA GLY A 104 -20.44 5.03 -1.91
C GLY A 104 -21.72 5.50 -1.22
N VAL A 105 -21.62 6.12 -0.04
CA VAL A 105 -22.76 6.75 0.64
C VAL A 105 -23.30 7.93 -0.18
N CYS A 106 -22.44 8.74 -0.79
CA CYS A 106 -22.87 9.82 -1.69
C CYS A 106 -23.68 9.27 -2.87
N ILE A 107 -23.24 8.16 -3.47
CA ILE A 107 -23.97 7.46 -4.55
C ILE A 107 -25.30 6.92 -4.03
N GLY A 108 -25.33 6.29 -2.84
CA GLY A 108 -26.55 5.77 -2.22
C GLY A 108 -27.57 6.85 -1.87
N ALA A 109 -27.12 8.08 -1.60
CA ALA A 109 -27.98 9.24 -1.35
C ALA A 109 -28.63 9.81 -2.63
N GLN A 110 -28.19 9.40 -3.82
CA GLN A 110 -28.73 9.87 -5.09
C GLN A 110 -30.14 9.29 -5.37
N GLY A 111 -30.88 9.99 -6.23
CA GLY A 111 -32.19 9.54 -6.72
C GLY A 111 -33.26 10.65 -6.71
N PRO A 112 -34.42 10.39 -7.33
CA PRO A 112 -35.44 11.42 -7.54
C PRO A 112 -36.38 11.66 -6.35
N THR A 113 -36.26 10.90 -5.25
CA THR A 113 -37.21 11.03 -4.12
C THR A 113 -37.05 12.36 -3.41
N GLU A 114 -38.18 13.04 -3.21
CA GLU A 114 -38.32 14.18 -2.29
C GLU A 114 -39.00 13.77 -0.97
N ASP A 115 -39.49 12.53 -0.88
CA ASP A 115 -40.01 11.98 0.37
C ASP A 115 -38.87 11.72 1.36
N GLU A 116 -38.94 12.39 2.50
CA GLU A 116 -37.91 12.36 3.53
C GLU A 116 -37.76 10.96 4.13
N SER A 117 -38.86 10.26 4.41
CA SER A 117 -38.82 8.92 5.00
C SER A 117 -38.10 7.93 4.08
N ALA A 118 -38.46 7.92 2.79
CA ALA A 118 -37.84 7.06 1.79
C ALA A 118 -36.37 7.43 1.53
N PHE A 119 -36.00 8.71 1.66
CA PHE A 119 -34.60 9.13 1.58
C PHE A 119 -33.76 8.55 2.73
N TRP A 120 -34.23 8.68 3.97
CA TRP A 120 -33.50 8.15 5.14
C TRP A 120 -33.40 6.63 5.13
N GLU A 121 -34.47 5.93 4.79
CA GLU A 121 -34.46 4.47 4.66
C GLU A 121 -33.40 4.01 3.63
N ARG A 122 -33.35 4.67 2.46
CA ARG A 122 -32.34 4.41 1.44
C ARG A 122 -30.92 4.70 1.93
N LEU A 123 -30.72 5.84 2.58
CA LEU A 123 -29.40 6.27 3.05
C LEU A 123 -28.83 5.29 4.09
N HIS A 124 -29.63 4.91 5.08
CA HIS A 124 -29.23 3.92 6.07
C HIS A 124 -29.01 2.54 5.44
N GLY A 125 -29.92 2.11 4.55
CA GLY A 125 -29.75 0.85 3.82
C GLY A 125 -28.47 0.80 3.00
N ALA A 126 -28.06 1.92 2.37
CA ALA A 126 -26.80 2.01 1.64
C ALA A 126 -25.57 1.87 2.56
N MET A 127 -25.57 2.54 3.72
CA MET A 127 -24.49 2.42 4.70
C MET A 127 -24.37 1.00 5.23
N ASP A 128 -25.49 0.38 5.60
CA ASP A 128 -25.52 -0.99 6.13
C ASP A 128 -25.09 -2.00 5.07
N TYR A 129 -25.49 -1.80 3.81
CA TYR A 129 -25.05 -2.64 2.69
C TYR A 129 -23.54 -2.53 2.46
N LEU A 130 -22.99 -1.31 2.40
CA LEU A 130 -21.54 -1.08 2.22
C LEU A 130 -20.71 -1.71 3.34
N ALA A 131 -21.19 -1.67 4.58
CA ALA A 131 -20.53 -2.28 5.74
C ALA A 131 -20.32 -3.81 5.58
N THR A 132 -21.18 -4.49 4.82
CA THR A 132 -21.06 -5.95 4.59
C THR A 132 -19.93 -6.34 3.64
N SER A 133 -19.33 -5.37 2.91
CA SER A 133 -18.27 -5.65 1.94
C SER A 133 -17.05 -6.30 2.63
N ARG A 134 -16.60 -5.74 3.77
CA ARG A 134 -15.47 -6.25 4.56
C ARG A 134 -15.67 -6.01 6.07
N PRO A 135 -16.34 -6.94 6.79
CA PRO A 135 -16.73 -6.74 8.19
C PRO A 135 -15.59 -6.53 9.21
N THR A 136 -14.34 -6.80 8.84
CA THR A 136 -13.17 -6.63 9.70
C THR A 136 -12.40 -5.33 9.44
N ALA A 137 -12.77 -4.56 8.40
CA ALA A 137 -12.07 -3.34 8.00
C ALA A 137 -12.50 -2.14 8.86
N VAL A 138 -11.72 -1.79 9.88
CA VAL A 138 -12.07 -0.71 10.84
C VAL A 138 -12.33 0.63 10.15
N ASN A 139 -11.49 1.02 9.19
CA ASN A 139 -11.64 2.29 8.46
C ASN A 139 -12.92 2.37 7.60
N LEU A 140 -13.48 1.22 7.18
CA LEU A 140 -14.79 1.17 6.52
C LEU A 140 -15.87 1.67 7.48
N PHE A 141 -15.94 1.08 8.68
CA PHE A 141 -16.94 1.44 9.68
C PHE A 141 -16.74 2.88 10.18
N TRP A 142 -15.50 3.29 10.43
CA TRP A 142 -15.19 4.67 10.82
C TRP A 142 -15.74 5.69 9.80
N ALA A 143 -15.50 5.47 8.50
CA ALA A 143 -15.98 6.38 7.45
C ALA A 143 -17.51 6.37 7.36
N LEU A 144 -18.14 5.19 7.39
CA LEU A 144 -19.60 5.05 7.37
C LEU A 144 -20.26 5.72 8.58
N ASP A 145 -19.70 5.55 9.78
CA ASP A 145 -20.19 6.21 10.98
C ASP A 145 -20.02 7.72 10.90
N ARG A 146 -18.89 8.22 10.42
CA ARG A 146 -18.68 9.66 10.21
C ARG A 146 -19.72 10.26 9.25
N MET A 147 -19.99 9.57 8.14
CA MET A 147 -21.02 9.96 7.18
C MET A 147 -22.43 9.92 7.79
N ARG A 148 -22.74 8.89 8.58
CA ARG A 148 -24.01 8.76 9.32
C ARG A 148 -24.22 9.93 10.28
N HIS A 149 -23.22 10.24 11.11
CA HIS A 149 -23.29 11.38 12.03
C HIS A 149 -23.43 12.71 11.31
N ARG A 150 -22.75 12.89 10.16
CA ARG A 150 -22.90 14.10 9.35
C ARG A 150 -24.32 14.23 8.82
N ALA A 151 -24.90 13.17 8.27
CA ALA A 151 -26.28 13.18 7.81
C ALA A 151 -27.24 13.58 8.94
N GLU A 152 -27.18 12.90 10.08
CA GLU A 152 -28.12 13.10 11.20
C GLU A 152 -28.05 14.51 11.80
N ARG A 153 -26.88 15.16 11.81
CA ARG A 153 -26.76 16.57 12.23
C ARG A 153 -27.50 17.56 11.32
N HIS A 154 -27.76 17.15 10.09
CA HIS A 154 -28.50 17.91 9.09
C HIS A 154 -29.94 17.39 8.91
N ARG A 155 -30.46 16.62 9.88
CA ARG A 155 -31.87 16.21 9.88
C ARG A 155 -32.78 17.44 9.95
N GLY A 156 -33.73 17.53 9.02
CA GLY A 156 -34.61 18.68 8.82
C GLY A 156 -34.16 19.65 7.72
N ASP A 157 -32.94 19.54 7.21
CA ASP A 157 -32.53 20.25 5.99
C ASP A 157 -33.18 19.60 4.75
N SER A 158 -33.25 20.34 3.64
CA SER A 158 -33.69 19.77 2.36
C SER A 158 -32.78 18.62 1.91
N ILE A 159 -33.33 17.61 1.22
CA ILE A 159 -32.57 16.47 0.68
C ILE A 159 -31.40 16.93 -0.20
N ALA A 160 -31.58 17.99 -0.98
CA ALA A 160 -30.51 18.58 -1.80
C ALA A 160 -29.35 19.11 -0.93
N GLN A 161 -29.66 19.75 0.19
CA GLN A 161 -28.66 20.22 1.15
C GLN A 161 -27.96 19.04 1.84
N ILE A 162 -28.69 18.00 2.24
CA ILE A 162 -28.11 16.79 2.85
C ILE A 162 -27.11 16.12 1.89
N ARG A 163 -27.46 15.98 0.61
CA ARG A 163 -26.55 15.44 -0.42
C ARG A 163 -25.27 16.26 -0.54
N LYS A 164 -25.39 17.59 -0.52
CA LYS A 164 -24.25 18.50 -0.61
C LYS A 164 -23.31 18.33 0.58
N VAL A 165 -23.83 18.30 1.81
CA VAL A 165 -23.00 18.14 3.00
C VAL A 165 -22.37 16.75 3.10
N LEU A 166 -23.04 15.70 2.60
CA LEU A 166 -22.44 14.37 2.51
C LEU A 166 -21.28 14.34 1.52
N LEU A 167 -21.43 14.93 0.33
CA LEU A 167 -20.34 15.01 -0.63
C LEU A 167 -19.15 15.79 -0.06
N GLN A 168 -19.41 16.92 0.62
CA GLN A 168 -18.38 17.69 1.30
C GLN A 168 -17.65 16.87 2.36
N GLU A 169 -18.37 16.07 3.15
CA GLU A 169 -17.77 15.21 4.17
C GLU A 169 -16.92 14.09 3.58
N ALA A 170 -17.37 13.45 2.49
CA ALA A 170 -16.57 12.43 1.79
C ALA A 170 -15.30 13.03 1.19
N GLN A 171 -15.39 14.22 0.59
CA GLN A 171 -14.23 14.98 0.11
C GLN A 171 -13.30 15.37 1.25
N GLU A 172 -13.84 15.70 2.42
CA GLU A 172 -13.06 16.05 3.61
C GLU A 172 -12.31 14.84 4.15
N ILE A 173 -12.96 13.68 4.28
CA ILE A 173 -12.30 12.41 4.64
C ILE A 173 -11.12 12.13 3.70
N HIS A 174 -11.33 12.31 2.39
CA HIS A 174 -10.30 12.11 1.37
C HIS A 174 -9.14 13.12 1.52
N ARG A 175 -9.45 14.39 1.74
CA ARG A 175 -8.47 15.48 1.92
C ARG A 175 -7.65 15.30 3.20
N GLU A 176 -8.28 14.92 4.30
CA GLU A 176 -7.63 14.66 5.59
C GLU A 176 -6.68 13.46 5.50
N ASP A 177 -7.06 12.39 4.81
CA ASP A 177 -6.18 11.24 4.61
C ASP A 177 -4.91 11.62 3.83
N ARG A 178 -5.05 12.44 2.78
CA ARG A 178 -3.90 13.01 2.06
C ARG A 178 -2.96 13.77 3.01
N GLN A 179 -3.49 14.67 3.83
CA GLN A 179 -2.68 15.42 4.80
C GLN A 179 -1.98 14.52 5.81
N THR A 180 -2.69 13.50 6.28
CA THR A 180 -2.20 12.50 7.21
C THR A 180 -1.02 11.72 6.60
N CYS A 181 -1.15 11.26 5.35
CA CYS A 181 -0.10 10.58 4.61
C CYS A 181 1.16 11.44 4.48
N HIS A 182 1.02 12.69 4.04
CA HIS A 182 2.14 13.64 3.92
C HIS A 182 2.81 13.92 5.28
N ALA A 183 2.04 14.09 6.36
CA ALA A 183 2.59 14.31 7.69
C ALA A 183 3.39 13.10 8.18
N ILE A 184 2.87 11.87 7.99
CA ILE A 184 3.61 10.62 8.26
C ILE A 184 4.90 10.58 7.45
N GLY A 185 4.84 10.91 6.16
CA GLY A 185 6.01 10.99 5.29
C GLY A 185 7.08 11.95 5.80
N MET A 186 6.67 13.17 6.19
CA MET A 186 7.57 14.20 6.73
C MET A 186 8.26 13.73 8.02
N HIS A 187 7.52 13.20 8.98
CA HIS A 187 8.08 12.71 10.24
C HIS A 187 8.96 11.47 10.05
N GLY A 188 8.57 10.56 9.17
CA GLY A 188 9.34 9.34 8.90
C GLY A 188 10.61 9.60 8.10
N ALA A 189 10.59 10.57 7.17
CA ALA A 189 11.74 10.85 6.31
C ALA A 189 12.95 11.30 7.12
N GLU A 190 12.74 11.96 8.27
CA GLU A 190 13.81 12.36 9.21
C GLU A 190 14.58 11.17 9.79
N LEU A 191 13.97 9.98 9.85
CA LEU A 191 14.59 8.75 10.36
C LEU A 191 15.51 8.08 9.35
N LEU A 192 15.43 8.46 8.08
CA LEU A 192 16.21 7.87 7.00
C LEU A 192 17.50 8.64 6.73
N ALA A 193 18.61 7.89 6.63
CA ALA A 193 19.90 8.42 6.25
C ALA A 193 20.00 8.61 4.72
N GLU A 194 20.84 9.55 4.31
CA GLU A 194 21.25 9.72 2.91
C GLU A 194 21.99 8.48 2.39
N ASN A 195 21.81 8.13 1.12
CA ASN A 195 22.44 6.97 0.47
C ASN A 195 22.20 5.65 1.24
N SER A 196 20.98 5.43 1.73
CA SER A 196 20.62 4.24 2.52
C SER A 196 19.70 3.29 1.77
N GLY A 197 19.90 2.00 2.01
CA GLY A 197 18.96 0.97 1.62
C GLY A 197 17.88 0.80 2.67
N VAL A 198 16.62 0.72 2.23
CA VAL A 198 15.47 0.50 3.11
C VAL A 198 14.68 -0.71 2.63
N LEU A 199 14.04 -1.43 3.55
CA LEU A 199 13.18 -2.56 3.19
C LEU A 199 11.73 -2.27 3.57
N THR A 200 10.80 -2.71 2.74
CA THR A 200 9.37 -2.65 3.02
C THR A 200 8.66 -3.95 2.66
N HIS A 201 7.48 -4.14 3.24
CA HIS A 201 6.67 -5.34 3.11
C HIS A 201 5.21 -4.96 2.80
N CYS A 202 4.55 -5.72 1.93
CA CYS A 202 3.25 -5.43 1.35
C CYS A 202 3.22 -4.13 0.52
N ASN A 203 2.08 -3.45 0.54
CA ASN A 203 1.82 -2.18 -0.12
C ASN A 203 1.05 -1.26 0.82
N ALA A 204 1.79 -0.30 1.39
CA ALA A 204 1.31 0.81 2.20
C ALA A 204 1.67 2.14 1.50
N GLY A 205 1.35 2.18 0.20
CA GLY A 205 1.60 3.29 -0.73
C GLY A 205 0.37 4.11 -1.05
N GLY A 206 0.48 4.97 -2.07
CA GLY A 206 -0.62 5.82 -2.54
C GLY A 206 -1.80 5.01 -3.03
N LEU A 207 -1.57 3.81 -3.60
CA LEU A 207 -2.64 2.87 -3.96
C LEU A 207 -3.46 2.38 -2.75
N ALA A 208 -2.91 2.45 -1.54
CA ALA A 208 -3.61 2.03 -0.32
C ALA A 208 -4.35 3.19 0.40
N THR A 209 -4.19 4.43 -0.09
CA THR A 209 -4.60 5.68 0.56
C THR A 209 -5.14 6.69 -0.45
N ALA A 210 -5.36 7.94 -0.01
CA ALA A 210 -5.65 9.08 -0.87
C ALA A 210 -4.48 9.44 -1.80
N GLU A 211 -3.28 9.50 -1.23
CA GLU A 211 -2.05 9.92 -1.92
C GLU A 211 -0.83 9.49 -1.09
N TYR A 212 0.29 9.20 -1.74
CA TYR A 212 1.60 8.83 -1.15
C TYR A 212 1.65 7.56 -0.27
N GLY A 213 0.65 7.28 0.55
CA GLY A 213 0.62 6.14 1.46
C GLY A 213 1.06 6.48 2.88
N THR A 214 1.44 5.45 3.63
CA THR A 214 2.06 5.63 4.95
C THR A 214 3.55 5.29 4.85
N ALA A 215 3.90 4.01 4.74
CA ALA A 215 5.29 3.58 4.63
C ALA A 215 5.96 4.11 3.36
N LEU A 216 5.29 4.07 2.20
CA LEU A 216 5.90 4.63 0.98
C LEU A 216 5.92 6.15 0.99
N SER A 217 5.03 6.81 1.74
CA SER A 217 5.11 8.27 1.90
C SER A 217 6.44 8.67 2.53
N VAL A 218 6.98 7.86 3.45
CA VAL A 218 8.32 8.12 4.01
C VAL A 218 9.40 8.12 2.92
N PHE A 219 9.33 7.17 1.98
CA PHE A 219 10.30 7.07 0.89
C PHE A 219 10.12 8.18 -0.14
N PHE A 220 8.88 8.47 -0.50
CA PHE A 220 8.52 9.55 -1.43
C PHE A 220 8.93 10.91 -0.89
N THR A 221 8.60 11.20 0.37
CA THR A 221 9.01 12.45 1.02
C THR A 221 10.52 12.55 1.16
N ALA A 222 11.22 11.45 1.47
CA ALA A 222 12.68 11.45 1.49
C ALA A 222 13.29 11.76 0.11
N GLN A 223 12.74 11.19 -0.98
CA GLN A 223 13.14 11.52 -2.35
C GLN A 223 12.85 12.99 -2.70
N ASP A 224 11.66 13.51 -2.32
CA ASP A 224 11.28 14.91 -2.53
C ASP A 224 12.24 15.86 -1.77
N GLN A 225 12.77 15.44 -0.64
CA GLN A 225 13.83 16.13 0.13
C GLN A 225 15.24 15.96 -0.45
N GLY A 226 15.38 15.24 -1.57
CA GLY A 226 16.65 15.00 -2.26
C GLY A 226 17.44 13.79 -1.78
N LYS A 227 16.91 13.01 -0.81
CA LYS A 227 17.61 11.83 -0.28
C LYS A 227 17.62 10.70 -1.30
N GLN A 228 18.80 10.15 -1.54
CA GLN A 228 18.98 8.97 -2.38
C GLN A 228 18.74 7.72 -1.55
N LEU A 229 17.67 7.00 -1.89
CA LEU A 229 17.29 5.73 -1.26
C LEU A 229 17.33 4.59 -2.27
N HIS A 230 17.60 3.38 -1.77
CA HIS A 230 17.38 2.15 -2.52
C HIS A 230 16.40 1.25 -1.77
N VAL A 231 15.23 0.99 -2.36
CA VAL A 231 14.15 0.26 -1.69
C VAL A 231 14.18 -1.23 -2.05
N PHE A 232 14.37 -2.09 -1.07
CA PHE A 232 14.12 -3.53 -1.17
C PHE A 232 12.64 -3.80 -0.89
N VAL A 233 11.99 -4.45 -1.84
CA VAL A 233 10.56 -4.73 -1.78
C VAL A 233 10.37 -6.23 -1.69
N ASP A 234 9.83 -6.71 -0.58
CA ASP A 234 9.37 -8.09 -0.47
C ASP A 234 8.17 -8.29 -1.38
N GLU A 235 8.14 -9.34 -2.21
CA GLU A 235 7.03 -9.57 -3.14
C GLU A 235 5.67 -9.73 -2.44
N THR A 236 5.69 -10.21 -1.20
CA THR A 236 4.56 -10.37 -0.27
C THR A 236 3.54 -11.42 -0.73
N ARG A 237 3.92 -12.70 -0.67
CA ARG A 237 2.98 -13.80 -0.89
C ARG A 237 1.89 -13.84 0.22
N PRO A 238 0.70 -14.39 -0.07
CA PRO A 238 0.32 -15.03 -1.33
C PRO A 238 -0.16 -14.08 -2.43
N LEU A 239 -0.61 -12.87 -2.08
CA LEU A 239 -1.29 -11.95 -3.01
C LEU A 239 -0.37 -11.03 -3.82
N LEU A 240 0.94 -11.08 -3.53
CA LEU A 240 2.00 -10.47 -4.32
C LEU A 240 1.91 -8.95 -4.38
N GLN A 241 1.60 -8.29 -3.26
CA GLN A 241 1.27 -6.86 -3.29
C GLN A 241 2.52 -5.99 -3.36
N GLY A 242 3.65 -6.46 -2.82
CA GLY A 242 4.92 -5.77 -2.99
C GLY A 242 5.38 -5.81 -4.44
N SER A 243 5.29 -6.97 -5.11
CA SER A 243 5.67 -7.06 -6.53
C SER A 243 4.70 -6.38 -7.48
N ARG A 244 3.39 -6.49 -7.23
CA ARG A 244 2.36 -5.95 -8.14
C ARG A 244 2.07 -4.47 -7.96
N LEU A 245 2.17 -3.95 -6.73
CA LEU A 245 1.71 -2.61 -6.38
C LEU A 245 2.88 -1.72 -5.93
N THR A 246 3.63 -2.13 -4.91
CA THR A 246 4.73 -1.32 -4.36
C THR A 246 5.84 -1.08 -5.38
N ALA A 247 6.33 -2.15 -6.02
CA ALA A 247 7.35 -2.02 -7.06
C ALA A 247 6.85 -1.16 -8.24
N TRP A 248 5.57 -1.27 -8.58
CA TRP A 248 4.96 -0.45 -9.64
C TRP A 248 4.96 1.04 -9.26
N GLU A 249 4.49 1.41 -8.06
CA GLU A 249 4.46 2.81 -7.59
C GLU A 249 5.87 3.42 -7.48
N LEU A 250 6.84 2.66 -6.95
CA LEU A 250 8.23 3.12 -6.85
C LEU A 250 8.84 3.40 -8.23
N LEU A 251 8.55 2.55 -9.22
CA LEU A 251 9.00 2.76 -10.60
C LEU A 251 8.32 3.96 -11.25
N GLN A 252 7.03 4.21 -11.00
CA GLN A 252 6.34 5.42 -11.51
C GLN A 252 7.01 6.71 -11.01
N ARG A 253 7.60 6.70 -9.81
CA ARG A 253 8.33 7.85 -9.23
C ARG A 253 9.84 7.82 -9.45
N GLY A 254 10.34 6.84 -10.21
CA GLY A 254 11.78 6.70 -10.47
C GLY A 254 12.63 6.44 -9.22
N ILE A 255 12.06 5.87 -8.16
CA ILE A 255 12.83 5.47 -6.97
C ILE A 255 13.57 4.16 -7.26
N PRO A 256 14.91 4.11 -7.09
CA PRO A 256 15.66 2.87 -7.22
C PRO A 256 15.11 1.80 -6.28
N SER A 257 14.74 0.65 -6.84
CA SER A 257 14.18 -0.45 -6.08
C SER A 257 14.64 -1.81 -6.57
N THR A 258 14.58 -2.81 -5.68
CA THR A 258 14.88 -4.22 -6.00
C THR A 258 13.80 -5.09 -5.39
N LEU A 259 13.07 -5.79 -6.26
CA LEU A 259 12.11 -6.81 -5.85
C LEU A 259 12.84 -8.07 -5.38
N ILE A 260 12.42 -8.62 -4.24
CA ILE A 260 12.95 -9.85 -3.66
C ILE A 260 11.79 -10.78 -3.24
N CYS A 261 12.03 -12.10 -3.23
CA CYS A 261 11.09 -13.01 -2.56
C CYS A 261 11.16 -12.78 -1.04
N ASP A 262 10.05 -13.04 -0.33
CA ASP A 262 9.95 -12.82 1.12
C ASP A 262 11.08 -13.54 1.90
N SER A 263 11.49 -14.73 1.46
CA SER A 263 12.57 -15.52 2.09
C SER A 263 13.98 -14.95 1.89
N MET A 264 14.15 -13.88 1.11
CA MET A 264 15.44 -13.27 0.82
C MET A 264 15.76 -12.08 1.72
N ALA A 265 14.78 -11.58 2.50
CA ALA A 265 14.95 -10.45 3.41
C ALA A 265 16.15 -10.63 4.35
N ALA A 266 16.32 -11.82 4.95
CA ALA A 266 17.44 -12.13 5.83
C ALA A 266 18.81 -12.01 5.12
N GLN A 267 18.88 -12.41 3.85
CA GLN A 267 20.13 -12.36 3.09
C GLN A 267 20.53 -10.92 2.75
N VAL A 268 19.58 -10.08 2.33
CA VAL A 268 19.89 -8.66 2.04
C VAL A 268 20.24 -7.87 3.30
N MET A 269 19.61 -8.20 4.44
CA MET A 269 19.98 -7.65 5.75
C MET A 269 21.39 -8.09 6.16
N ARG A 270 21.72 -9.39 6.01
CA ARG A 270 23.05 -9.94 6.31
C ARG A 270 24.16 -9.31 5.46
N GLU A 271 23.87 -8.97 4.22
CA GLU A 271 24.80 -8.26 3.32
C GLU A 271 25.01 -6.79 3.69
N GLY A 272 24.29 -6.27 4.70
CA GLY A 272 24.39 -4.88 5.14
C GLY A 272 23.76 -3.90 4.14
N ARG A 273 22.85 -4.37 3.28
CA ARG A 273 22.22 -3.55 2.23
C ARG A 273 20.96 -2.83 2.70
N VAL A 274 20.51 -3.11 3.93
CA VAL A 274 19.33 -2.51 4.54
C VAL A 274 19.75 -1.83 5.85
N GLN A 275 19.39 -0.55 5.98
CA GLN A 275 19.69 0.30 7.14
C GLN A 275 18.43 0.64 7.95
N ALA A 276 17.24 0.47 7.38
CA ALA A 276 15.98 0.59 8.11
C ALA A 276 14.90 -0.27 7.44
N VAL A 277 13.95 -0.74 8.23
CA VAL A 277 12.71 -1.34 7.74
C VAL A 277 11.55 -0.41 8.05
N ILE A 278 10.70 -0.13 7.07
CA ILE A 278 9.46 0.62 7.28
C ILE A 278 8.29 -0.15 6.65
N THR A 279 7.30 -0.46 7.47
CA THR A 279 6.06 -1.14 7.03
C THR A 279 4.82 -0.33 7.41
N GLY A 280 3.67 -0.66 6.84
CA GLY A 280 2.38 -0.13 7.30
C GLY A 280 1.85 -0.91 8.51
N ALA A 281 0.61 -0.65 8.88
CA ALA A 281 -0.16 -1.50 9.79
C ALA A 281 -1.64 -1.51 9.40
N ASP A 282 -2.32 -2.61 9.69
CA ASP A 282 -3.78 -2.75 9.56
C ASP A 282 -4.49 -2.44 10.88
N ARG A 283 -3.86 -2.73 12.02
CA ARG A 283 -4.37 -2.40 13.36
C ARG A 283 -3.24 -2.32 14.38
N ILE A 284 -3.30 -1.36 15.29
CA ILE A 284 -2.34 -1.23 16.41
C ILE A 284 -3.10 -1.21 17.75
N ALA A 285 -2.78 -2.13 18.65
CA ALA A 285 -3.40 -2.21 19.97
C ALA A 285 -2.85 -1.14 20.94
N ALA A 286 -3.48 -0.97 22.11
CA ALA A 286 -3.10 0.06 23.08
C ALA A 286 -1.65 -0.07 23.61
N ASN A 287 -1.08 -1.29 23.62
CA ASN A 287 0.32 -1.52 24.01
C ASN A 287 1.33 -1.27 22.88
N GLY A 288 0.88 -1.03 21.65
CA GLY A 288 1.71 -0.82 20.47
C GLY A 288 1.98 -2.06 19.63
N ASP A 289 1.44 -3.23 19.99
CA ASP A 289 1.49 -4.40 19.12
C ASP A 289 0.75 -4.09 17.82
N ALA A 290 1.39 -4.39 16.69
CA ALA A 290 0.89 -4.02 15.38
C ALA A 290 0.58 -5.27 14.56
N ALA A 291 -0.69 -5.42 14.16
CA ALA A 291 -1.07 -6.36 13.12
C ALA A 291 -0.83 -5.74 11.74
N ASN A 292 -0.14 -6.47 10.88
CA ASN A 292 0.11 -6.10 9.48
C ASN A 292 0.16 -7.35 8.61
N LYS A 293 0.33 -7.18 7.30
CA LYS A 293 0.40 -8.29 6.32
C LYS A 293 1.33 -9.42 6.80
N ILE A 294 0.85 -10.66 6.66
CA ILE A 294 1.61 -11.87 6.97
C ILE A 294 3.02 -11.80 6.37
N GLY A 295 4.04 -12.06 7.19
CA GLY A 295 5.45 -11.84 6.88
C GLY A 295 6.06 -10.67 7.65
N THR A 296 5.27 -9.69 8.08
CA THR A 296 5.77 -8.50 8.81
C THR A 296 6.49 -8.88 10.10
N TYR A 297 5.89 -9.76 10.91
CA TYR A 297 6.53 -10.25 12.13
C TYR A 297 7.87 -10.93 11.85
N SER A 298 7.96 -11.73 10.78
CA SER A 298 9.23 -12.35 10.36
C SER A 298 10.28 -11.30 10.03
N VAL A 299 9.91 -10.26 9.27
CA VAL A 299 10.82 -9.15 8.95
C VAL A 299 11.28 -8.41 10.22
N ALA A 300 10.39 -8.17 11.18
CA ALA A 300 10.75 -7.52 12.45
C ALA A 300 11.74 -8.35 13.28
N VAL A 301 11.55 -9.68 13.34
CA VAL A 301 12.49 -10.60 14.00
C VAL A 301 13.87 -10.57 13.30
N LEU A 302 13.90 -10.57 11.97
CA LEU A 302 15.14 -10.48 11.19
C LEU A 302 15.83 -9.13 11.41
N ALA A 303 15.09 -8.03 11.36
CA ALA A 303 15.62 -6.68 11.60
C ALA A 303 16.29 -6.60 12.98
N ARG A 304 15.63 -7.12 14.02
CA ARG A 304 16.18 -7.21 15.37
C ARG A 304 17.46 -8.04 15.44
N ALA A 305 17.49 -9.21 14.79
CA ALA A 305 18.66 -10.08 14.76
C ALA A 305 19.87 -9.43 14.06
N HIS A 306 19.62 -8.56 13.08
CA HIS A 306 20.62 -7.81 12.34
C HIS A 306 20.88 -6.39 12.86
N GLN A 307 20.26 -5.99 13.97
CA GLN A 307 20.39 -4.64 14.56
C GLN A 307 19.96 -3.52 13.60
N ILE A 308 18.95 -3.78 12.78
CA ILE A 308 18.35 -2.82 11.86
C ILE A 308 17.08 -2.26 12.53
N PRO A 309 16.89 -0.94 12.58
CA PRO A 309 15.69 -0.34 13.15
C PRO A 309 14.44 -0.71 12.34
N PHE A 310 13.39 -1.10 13.03
CA PHE A 310 12.09 -1.48 12.46
C PHE A 310 11.02 -0.46 12.85
N TYR A 311 10.45 0.21 11.85
CA TYR A 311 9.40 1.21 12.04
C TYR A 311 8.08 0.78 11.43
N VAL A 312 7.00 1.17 12.10
CA VAL A 312 5.63 1.08 11.58
C VAL A 312 5.14 2.48 11.25
N ALA A 313 4.63 2.71 10.04
CA ALA A 313 4.03 3.96 9.62
C ALA A 313 2.51 3.82 9.50
N ALA A 314 1.76 4.47 10.38
CA ALA A 314 0.31 4.34 10.44
C ALA A 314 -0.36 5.58 11.03
N PRO A 315 -1.55 5.96 10.52
CA PRO A 315 -2.31 7.07 11.06
C PRO A 315 -2.95 6.73 12.41
N ARG A 316 -3.40 7.75 13.17
CA ARG A 316 -4.22 7.56 14.38
C ARG A 316 -5.39 6.61 14.16
N SER A 317 -6.04 6.69 12.99
CA SER A 317 -7.24 5.89 12.68
C SER A 317 -6.98 4.38 12.66
N THR A 318 -5.72 3.95 12.58
CA THR A 318 -5.30 2.54 12.66
C THR A 318 -5.17 2.02 14.10
N PHE A 319 -5.13 2.91 15.10
CA PHE A 319 -5.03 2.51 16.50
C PHE A 319 -6.41 2.10 17.05
N ASP A 320 -6.48 0.89 17.60
CA ASP A 320 -7.62 0.35 18.32
C ASP A 320 -7.28 0.30 19.81
N LEU A 321 -7.46 1.44 20.49
CA LEU A 321 -7.14 1.58 21.92
C LEU A 321 -8.11 0.81 22.83
N SER A 322 -9.13 0.15 22.27
CA SER A 322 -10.02 -0.74 23.02
C SER A 322 -9.40 -2.13 23.25
N LEU A 323 -8.38 -2.49 22.47
CA LEU A 323 -7.64 -3.75 22.59
C LEU A 323 -6.41 -3.54 23.47
N ASP A 324 -6.21 -4.44 24.43
CA ASP A 324 -5.13 -4.29 25.39
C ASP A 324 -3.77 -4.71 24.82
N SER A 325 -3.76 -5.76 23.99
CA SER A 325 -2.59 -6.25 23.27
C SER A 325 -2.92 -6.75 21.86
N GLY A 326 -1.89 -7.15 21.12
CA GLY A 326 -2.05 -7.75 19.80
C GLY A 326 -2.72 -9.13 19.81
N ASP A 327 -2.76 -9.81 20.96
CA ASP A 327 -3.44 -11.11 21.11
C ASP A 327 -4.96 -11.00 20.94
N ASP A 328 -5.51 -9.81 21.18
CA ASP A 328 -6.95 -9.52 21.01
C ASP A 328 -7.31 -9.20 19.55
N ILE A 329 -6.33 -9.11 18.64
CA ILE A 329 -6.56 -8.78 17.24
C ILE A 329 -7.01 -10.04 16.48
N PRO A 330 -8.23 -10.06 15.92
CA PRO A 330 -8.69 -11.22 15.14
C PRO A 330 -7.93 -11.32 13.82
N ILE A 331 -7.36 -12.50 13.54
CA ILE A 331 -6.61 -12.77 12.31
C ILE A 331 -7.50 -13.45 11.27
N GLU A 332 -7.69 -12.78 10.13
CA GLU A 332 -8.43 -13.30 8.98
C GLU A 332 -7.71 -14.53 8.38
N GLN A 333 -8.42 -15.66 8.28
CA GLN A 333 -8.00 -16.82 7.47
C GLN A 333 -8.59 -16.69 6.07
N ARG A 334 -7.75 -16.86 5.05
CA ARG A 334 -8.14 -16.69 3.64
C ARG A 334 -8.16 -18.00 2.88
N ALA A 335 -8.75 -17.94 1.68
CA ALA A 335 -8.95 -19.08 0.81
C ALA A 335 -7.62 -19.78 0.48
N ALA A 336 -7.63 -21.11 0.43
CA ALA A 336 -6.45 -21.94 0.17
C ALA A 336 -5.87 -21.71 -1.24
N GLU A 337 -6.72 -21.26 -2.16
CA GLU A 337 -6.41 -20.97 -3.56
C GLU A 337 -5.37 -19.85 -3.70
N GLU A 338 -5.29 -18.89 -2.77
CA GLU A 338 -4.26 -17.84 -2.83
C GLU A 338 -2.84 -18.44 -2.74
N ILE A 339 -2.67 -19.52 -1.96
CA ILE A 339 -1.40 -20.24 -1.82
C ILE A 339 -1.25 -21.28 -2.95
N THR A 340 -2.29 -22.09 -3.18
CA THR A 340 -2.22 -23.26 -4.07
C THR A 340 -2.33 -22.92 -5.55
N HIS A 341 -2.82 -21.72 -5.91
CA HIS A 341 -3.00 -21.29 -7.31
C HIS A 341 -2.18 -20.04 -7.64
N GLY A 342 -0.86 -20.10 -7.42
CA GLY A 342 0.04 -19.01 -7.78
C GLY A 342 -0.05 -18.64 -9.26
N PHE A 343 -0.12 -17.34 -9.57
CA PHE A 343 -0.19 -16.82 -10.95
C PHE A 343 -1.34 -17.42 -11.80
N GLY A 344 -2.44 -17.85 -11.17
CA GLY A 344 -3.59 -18.44 -11.86
C GLY A 344 -3.43 -19.92 -12.21
N HIS A 345 -2.36 -20.58 -11.75
CA HIS A 345 -2.08 -21.99 -12.02
C HIS A 345 -1.85 -22.76 -10.72
N PRO A 346 -2.26 -24.04 -10.62
CA PRO A 346 -1.93 -24.86 -9.46
C PRO A 346 -0.41 -24.96 -9.25
N THR A 347 0.05 -24.53 -8.07
CA THR A 347 1.45 -24.59 -7.61
C THR A 347 1.63 -25.53 -6.42
N ALA A 348 0.57 -26.24 -6.02
CA ALA A 348 0.58 -27.25 -4.96
C ALA A 348 -0.26 -28.47 -5.35
N PRO A 349 -0.01 -29.66 -4.76
CA PRO A 349 -0.84 -30.85 -5.00
C PRO A 349 -2.32 -30.60 -4.64
N ALA A 350 -3.23 -31.17 -5.43
CA ALA A 350 -4.67 -31.10 -5.13
C ALA A 350 -4.98 -31.79 -3.79
N GLY A 351 -5.77 -31.13 -2.95
CA GLY A 351 -6.22 -31.65 -1.65
C GLY A 351 -5.25 -31.50 -0.49
N VAL A 352 -4.12 -30.79 -0.66
CA VAL A 352 -3.24 -30.45 0.47
C VAL A 352 -3.92 -29.45 1.40
N ASP A 353 -3.79 -29.67 2.71
CA ASP A 353 -4.27 -28.71 3.71
C ASP A 353 -3.43 -27.43 3.69
N VAL A 354 -4.08 -26.28 3.91
CA VAL A 354 -3.45 -24.96 3.80
C VAL A 354 -3.73 -24.14 5.05
N TYR A 355 -2.68 -23.50 5.56
CA TYR A 355 -2.77 -22.46 6.58
C TYR A 355 -2.46 -21.11 5.93
N ASN A 356 -3.44 -20.21 5.87
CA ASN A 356 -3.35 -18.94 5.15
C ASN A 356 -3.86 -17.75 6.00
N PRO A 357 -3.17 -17.39 7.10
CA PRO A 357 -3.45 -16.15 7.80
C PRO A 357 -3.09 -14.96 6.91
N ALA A 358 -4.00 -13.99 6.81
CA ALA A 358 -3.78 -12.78 6.01
C ALA A 358 -2.85 -11.76 6.69
N PHE A 359 -2.66 -11.90 8.00
CA PHE A 359 -1.94 -10.96 8.86
C PHE A 359 -1.18 -11.73 9.94
N ASP A 360 -0.13 -11.12 10.48
CA ASP A 360 0.51 -11.52 11.72
C ASP A 360 0.62 -10.32 12.67
N VAL A 361 0.96 -10.58 13.94
CA VAL A 361 1.11 -9.56 14.98
C VAL A 361 2.58 -9.39 15.31
N THR A 362 3.09 -8.18 15.16
CA THR A 362 4.44 -7.80 15.58
C THR A 362 4.39 -7.19 16.98
N PRO A 363 5.04 -7.82 17.98
CA PRO A 363 5.08 -7.27 19.34
C PRO A 363 5.79 -5.92 19.38
N ALA A 364 5.29 -4.99 20.21
CA ALA A 364 5.87 -3.66 20.40
C ALA A 364 7.37 -3.68 20.75
N SER A 365 7.85 -4.74 21.40
CA SER A 365 9.26 -4.93 21.74
C SER A 365 10.21 -5.10 20.54
N LEU A 366 9.66 -5.34 19.34
CA LEU A 366 10.40 -5.43 18.08
C LEU A 366 10.22 -4.19 17.20
N ILE A 367 9.48 -3.18 17.67
CA ILE A 367 9.19 -1.95 16.93
C ILE A 367 9.99 -0.82 17.57
N ASP A 368 10.96 -0.28 16.83
CA ASP A 368 11.80 0.83 17.28
C ASP A 368 11.02 2.15 17.29
N GLY A 369 9.97 2.30 16.48
CA GLY A 369 9.08 3.46 16.56
C GLY A 369 7.85 3.34 15.69
N ILE A 370 6.79 4.08 16.06
CA ILE A 370 5.58 4.21 15.24
C ILE A 370 5.49 5.64 14.71
N ILE A 371 5.53 5.79 13.39
CA ILE A 371 5.46 7.06 12.67
C ILE A 371 3.99 7.38 12.42
N THR A 372 3.54 8.51 12.95
CA THR A 372 2.16 9.00 12.85
C THR A 372 2.15 10.42 12.24
N GLU A 373 0.96 10.92 11.94
CA GLU A 373 0.74 12.31 11.52
C GLU A 373 1.07 13.34 12.62
N PHE A 374 1.27 12.90 13.86
CA PHE A 374 1.61 13.75 15.00
C PHE A 374 3.09 13.65 15.42
N GLY A 375 3.89 12.93 14.63
CA GLY A 375 5.29 12.64 14.94
C GLY A 375 5.56 11.17 15.19
N VAL A 376 6.76 10.88 15.67
CA VAL A 376 7.24 9.52 15.94
C VAL A 376 7.05 9.17 17.40
N ILE A 377 6.34 8.06 17.67
CA ILE A 377 6.18 7.48 18.99
C ILE A 377 7.40 6.61 19.29
N LEU A 378 8.27 7.10 20.18
CA LEU A 378 9.47 6.41 20.66
C LEU A 378 9.72 6.79 22.14
N PRO A 379 9.91 5.84 23.07
CA PRO A 379 9.70 4.40 22.91
C PRO A 379 8.22 4.04 22.69
N VAL A 380 7.97 2.90 22.06
CA VAL A 380 6.61 2.37 21.85
C VAL A 380 6.08 1.81 23.17
N THR A 381 5.31 2.62 23.89
CA THR A 381 4.64 2.23 25.14
C THR A 381 3.22 2.77 25.17
N ARG A 382 2.34 2.13 25.95
CA ARG A 382 0.95 2.57 26.14
C ARG A 382 0.85 4.04 26.52
N ASP A 383 1.62 4.48 27.52
CA ASP A 383 1.60 5.87 27.99
C ASP A 383 2.03 6.87 26.89
N ARG A 384 3.01 6.50 26.06
CA ARG A 384 3.48 7.37 24.97
C ARG A 384 2.49 7.42 23.82
N ILE A 385 1.90 6.28 23.45
CA ILE A 385 0.83 6.21 22.47
C ILE A 385 -0.33 7.11 22.93
N GLN A 386 -0.79 6.94 24.17
CA GLN A 386 -1.87 7.74 24.73
C GLN A 386 -1.52 9.24 24.72
N ALA A 387 -0.32 9.62 25.16
CA ALA A 387 0.11 11.02 25.19
C ALA A 387 0.14 11.68 23.80
N VAL A 388 0.70 11.00 22.79
CA VAL A 388 0.78 11.53 21.42
C VAL A 388 -0.61 11.62 20.79
N LEU A 389 -1.46 10.63 21.05
CA LEU A 389 -2.80 10.60 20.49
C LEU A 389 -3.75 11.60 21.21
N GLU A 390 -3.77 11.71 22.53
CA GLU A 390 -4.73 12.56 23.26
C GLU A 390 -4.44 14.05 23.16
N THR A 391 -3.16 14.46 23.25
CA THR A 391 -2.76 15.88 23.23
C THR A 391 -3.23 16.59 21.94
N ASN A 392 -3.36 15.83 20.86
CA ASN A 392 -3.73 16.32 19.54
C ASN A 392 -5.25 16.19 19.22
N VAL A 393 -6.07 15.61 20.12
CA VAL A 393 -7.55 15.67 20.02
C VAL A 393 -8.10 17.00 20.54
N SER A 394 -7.44 17.59 21.52
CA SER A 394 -7.83 18.88 22.11
C SER A 394 -7.72 20.07 21.15
N HIS A 395 -6.89 19.97 20.11
CA HIS A 395 -6.67 21.03 19.14
C HIS A 395 -7.64 20.99 17.94
N SER A 396 -8.33 19.88 17.68
CA SER A 396 -9.28 19.75 16.55
C SER A 396 -10.75 20.02 16.91
N LYS A 397 -11.08 20.16 18.21
CA LYS A 397 -12.42 20.55 18.67
C LYS A 397 -12.60 22.07 18.87
N GLY A 398 -11.61 22.87 18.45
CA GLY A 398 -11.54 24.29 18.74
C GLY A 398 -11.31 25.16 17.50
N GLU A 399 -11.95 24.86 16.37
CA GLU A 399 -12.14 25.80 15.25
C GLU A 399 -13.53 25.65 14.62
#